data_AF-A0AAW2NN47-F1
#
_entry.id   AF-A0AAW2NN47-F1
#
_cell.length_a   1.000
_cell.length_b   1.000
_cell.length_c   1.000
_cell.angle_alpha   90.00
_cell.angle_beta   90.00
_cell.angle_gamma   90.00
#
_symmetry.space_group_name_H-M   'P 1'
#
loop_
_entity.id
_entity.type
_entity.pdbx_description
1 polymer ?
#
loop_
_entity_poly.entity_id
_entity_poly.type
_entity_poly.pdbx_seq_one_letter_code
_entity_poly.pdbx_strand_id
1 'polypeptide(L)'
;MQNGYSTNSFSSRTNSGGRSSNRQPPSASSDDVVRICTCGKDVVLRTSWTSINPGRRFRGCPGEEVRLGHHLSVFQGHYCGTFQWVDPPMCHRAKEVISGLLNRLSLLDAVNKRAKERILTEQLKVCHSKICLFVLLSIWVFTLAIAVKAMLTR
;
A
#
# COMPACT_ATOMS: atom_id res chain seq x y z
N MET A 1 -27.99 -12.17 -32.55
CA MET A 1 -27.17 -12.32 -33.77
C MET A 1 -25.70 -12.37 -33.36
N GLN A 2 -24.94 -13.22 -34.05
CA GLN A 2 -23.69 -13.86 -33.66
C GLN A 2 -22.48 -12.92 -33.47
N ASN A 3 -21.50 -13.40 -32.70
CA ASN A 3 -20.04 -13.50 -33.01
C ASN A 3 -19.30 -13.58 -31.67
N GLY A 4 -18.41 -14.53 -31.35
CA GLY A 4 -17.61 -15.43 -32.17
C GLY A 4 -16.24 -15.51 -31.47
N TYR A 5 -15.99 -16.58 -30.71
CA TYR A 5 -14.64 -16.89 -30.21
C TYR A 5 -14.36 -18.37 -30.48
N SER A 6 -13.41 -18.58 -31.36
CA SER A 6 -12.97 -19.85 -31.89
C SER A 6 -12.39 -20.75 -30.79
N THR A 7 -12.90 -21.98 -30.71
CA THR A 7 -12.32 -23.07 -29.92
C THR A 7 -11.30 -23.80 -30.77
N ASN A 8 -10.00 -23.60 -30.50
CA ASN A 8 -8.96 -24.45 -31.09
C ASN A 8 -8.82 -25.73 -30.27
N SER A 9 -9.41 -26.79 -30.79
CA SER A 9 -9.21 -28.19 -30.42
C SER A 9 -7.83 -28.66 -30.88
N PHE A 10 -6.91 -28.88 -29.94
CA PHE A 10 -5.64 -29.55 -30.22
C PHE A 10 -5.72 -31.00 -29.73
N SER A 11 -6.02 -31.90 -30.68
CA SER A 11 -5.92 -33.35 -30.50
C SER A 11 -4.46 -33.75 -30.43
N SER A 12 -4.00 -34.29 -29.30
CA SER A 12 -2.71 -34.97 -29.19
C SER A 12 -2.93 -36.43 -28.82
N ARG A 13 -2.78 -37.31 -29.81
CA ARG A 13 -2.61 -38.75 -29.59
C ARG A 13 -1.31 -38.96 -28.82
N THR A 14 -1.34 -39.67 -27.71
CA THR A 14 -0.15 -40.33 -27.18
C THR A 14 -0.44 -41.82 -27.03
N ASN A 15 0.33 -42.60 -27.77
CA ASN A 15 0.31 -44.05 -27.74
C ASN A 15 1.03 -44.54 -26.48
N SER A 16 0.40 -45.50 -25.83
CA SER A 16 0.84 -46.27 -24.67
C SER A 16 2.18 -46.98 -24.87
N GLY A 17 3.08 -46.85 -23.90
CA GLY A 17 4.30 -47.64 -23.78
C GLY A 17 4.88 -47.50 -22.37
N GLY A 18 4.56 -48.44 -21.49
CA GLY A 18 4.94 -48.41 -20.08
C GLY A 18 6.42 -48.74 -19.85
N ARG A 19 7.02 -48.06 -18.87
CA ARG A 19 7.97 -48.67 -17.94
C ARG A 19 7.88 -47.95 -16.60
N SER A 20 7.22 -48.61 -15.65
CA SER A 20 7.10 -48.19 -14.27
C SER A 20 8.48 -48.19 -13.62
N SER A 21 9.06 -47.01 -13.40
CA SER A 21 10.06 -46.83 -12.36
C SER A 21 9.43 -45.92 -11.31
N ASN A 22 8.99 -46.53 -10.21
CA ASN A 22 8.66 -45.82 -8.98
C ASN A 22 9.91 -45.04 -8.52
N ARG A 23 10.05 -43.79 -8.98
CA ARG A 23 10.77 -42.76 -8.23
C ARG A 23 9.70 -41.99 -7.47
N GLN A 24 9.41 -42.47 -6.27
CA GLN A 24 8.78 -41.62 -5.28
C GLN A 24 9.65 -40.35 -5.18
N PRO A 25 9.09 -39.14 -5.35
CA PRO A 25 9.81 -37.93 -5.00
C PRO A 25 10.18 -38.04 -3.51
N PRO A 26 11.38 -37.59 -3.09
CA PRO A 26 11.78 -37.68 -1.70
C PRO A 26 10.71 -37.02 -0.84
N SER A 27 10.15 -37.81 0.06
CA SER A 27 9.26 -37.38 1.13
C SER A 27 9.84 -36.12 1.76
N ALA A 28 9.06 -35.04 1.76
CA ALA A 28 9.38 -33.81 2.46
C ALA A 28 9.85 -34.15 3.87
N SER A 29 11.17 -34.07 4.08
CA SER A 29 11.74 -34.10 5.41
C SER A 29 11.10 -32.94 6.17
N SER A 30 10.59 -33.24 7.35
CA SER A 30 10.12 -32.28 8.34
C SER A 30 11.21 -31.26 8.64
N ASP A 31 11.28 -30.21 7.81
CA ASP A 31 11.93 -28.95 8.15
C ASP A 31 11.26 -28.46 9.42
N ASP A 32 12.04 -28.27 10.46
CA ASP A 32 11.55 -27.88 11.78
C ASP A 32 10.88 -26.50 11.66
N VAL A 33 9.55 -26.47 11.65
CA VAL A 33 8.78 -25.25 11.48
C VAL A 33 8.94 -24.43 12.75
N VAL A 34 9.59 -23.27 12.64
CA VAL A 34 9.79 -22.39 13.78
C VAL A 34 8.42 -21.86 14.24
N ARG A 35 8.04 -22.17 15.49
CA ARG A 35 6.79 -21.71 16.10
C ARG A 35 6.99 -20.63 17.16
N ILE A 36 8.11 -20.67 17.87
CA ILE A 36 8.43 -19.76 18.98
C ILE A 36 9.76 -19.06 18.68
N CYS A 37 9.85 -17.75 18.91
CA CYS A 37 11.09 -17.00 18.77
C CYS A 37 11.99 -17.12 20.00
N THR A 38 13.22 -16.62 19.94
CA THR A 38 14.16 -16.67 21.08
C THR A 38 13.72 -15.79 22.25
N CYS A 39 12.74 -14.90 22.08
CA CYS A 39 12.06 -14.20 23.18
C CYS A 39 10.98 -15.03 23.89
N GLY A 40 10.70 -16.26 23.45
CA GLY A 40 9.63 -17.11 24.01
C GLY A 40 8.21 -16.76 23.53
N LYS A 41 8.06 -15.93 22.49
CA LYS A 41 6.75 -15.56 21.91
C LYS A 41 6.48 -16.33 20.62
N ASP A 42 5.20 -16.53 20.29
CA ASP A 42 4.81 -17.12 19.01
C ASP A 42 5.29 -16.26 17.83
N VAL A 43 5.86 -16.90 16.82
CA VAL A 43 6.27 -16.21 15.60
C VAL A 43 5.06 -15.81 14.77
N VAL A 44 5.17 -14.67 14.09
CA VAL A 44 4.14 -14.16 13.19
C VAL A 44 4.53 -14.37 11.74
N LEU A 45 3.54 -14.65 10.91
CA LEU A 45 3.71 -14.72 9.45
C LEU A 45 3.66 -13.31 8.85
N ARG A 46 4.70 -12.92 8.14
CA ARG A 46 4.82 -11.62 7.46
C ARG A 46 5.15 -11.81 5.99
N THR A 47 4.80 -10.83 5.18
CA THR A 47 5.14 -10.77 3.76
C THR A 47 6.27 -9.78 3.56
N SER A 48 7.34 -10.17 2.86
CA SER A 48 8.38 -9.26 2.44
C SER A 48 7.89 -8.46 1.23
N TRP A 49 8.05 -7.14 1.30
CA TRP A 49 7.77 -6.22 0.19
C TRP A 49 9.05 -5.58 -0.37
N THR A 50 10.18 -6.25 -0.15
CA THR A 50 11.47 -5.83 -0.72
C THR A 50 11.50 -6.15 -2.22
N SER A 51 12.33 -5.44 -2.98
CA SER A 51 12.53 -5.72 -4.42
C SER A 51 13.12 -7.11 -4.69
N ILE A 52 13.89 -7.66 -3.74
CA ILE A 52 14.57 -8.96 -3.88
C ILE A 52 13.63 -10.13 -3.57
N ASN A 53 12.76 -9.97 -2.55
CA ASN A 53 11.81 -10.98 -2.09
C ASN A 53 10.37 -10.44 -2.05
N PRO A 54 9.84 -9.87 -3.14
CA PRO A 54 8.50 -9.30 -3.11
C PRO A 54 7.48 -10.41 -2.86
N GLY A 55 6.42 -10.15 -2.10
CA GLY A 55 5.34 -11.11 -1.86
C GLY A 55 5.73 -12.40 -1.10
N ARG A 56 7.01 -12.62 -0.77
CA ARG A 56 7.49 -13.86 -0.15
C ARG A 56 7.23 -13.84 1.35
N ARG A 57 6.59 -14.89 1.89
CA ARG A 57 6.26 -14.94 3.31
C ARG A 57 7.40 -15.52 4.16
N PHE A 58 7.57 -14.95 5.34
CA PHE A 58 8.50 -15.42 6.37
C PHE A 58 7.85 -15.43 7.75
N ARG A 59 8.31 -16.32 8.62
CA ARG A 59 8.04 -16.29 10.06
C ARG A 59 9.10 -15.47 10.74
N GLY A 60 8.71 -14.62 11.68
CA GLY A 60 9.66 -13.84 12.46
C GLY A 60 9.12 -13.44 13.83
N CYS A 61 10.01 -12.92 14.67
CA CYS A 61 9.63 -12.40 15.98
C CYS A 61 8.59 -11.27 15.82
N PRO A 62 7.49 -11.29 16.59
CA PRO A 62 6.50 -10.21 16.56
C PRO A 62 7.10 -8.86 17.00
N GLY A 63 8.16 -8.86 17.80
CA GLY A 63 8.70 -7.68 18.47
C GLY A 63 7.97 -7.41 19.79
N GLU A 64 8.03 -6.16 20.26
CA GLU A 64 7.21 -5.68 21.37
C GLU A 64 6.01 -4.91 20.82
N GLU A 65 4.83 -5.17 21.38
CA GLU A 65 3.62 -4.42 21.05
C GLU A 65 3.66 -3.10 21.84
N VAL A 66 3.82 -1.98 21.14
CA VAL A 66 3.73 -0.64 21.74
C VAL A 66 2.35 -0.08 21.42
N ARG A 67 1.55 0.17 22.46
CA ARG A 67 0.25 0.84 22.33
C ARG A 67 0.47 2.35 22.21
N LEU A 68 0.19 2.90 21.04
CA LEU A 68 0.11 4.34 20.80
C LEU A 68 -1.36 4.77 20.93
N GLY A 69 -1.82 4.91 22.18
CA GLY A 69 -3.21 5.28 22.49
C GLY A 69 -4.20 4.11 22.43
N HIS A 70 -5.49 4.42 22.52
CA HIS A 70 -6.57 3.43 22.74
C HIS A 70 -6.93 2.61 21.49
N HIS A 71 -6.42 2.96 20.30
CA HIS A 71 -6.85 2.34 19.03
C HIS A 71 -5.69 2.01 18.06
N LEU A 72 -4.43 2.16 18.48
CA LEU A 72 -3.29 1.88 17.61
C LEU A 72 -2.21 1.14 18.40
N SER A 73 -1.93 -0.11 18.03
CA SER A 73 -0.70 -0.77 18.44
C SER A 73 0.26 -0.87 17.26
N VAL A 74 1.51 -0.56 17.53
CA VAL A 74 2.62 -0.68 16.59
C VAL A 74 3.59 -1.70 17.16
N PHE A 75 4.05 -2.63 16.33
CA PHE A 75 5.14 -3.51 16.70
C PHE A 75 6.47 -2.76 16.59
N GLN A 76 6.99 -2.32 17.72
CA GLN A 76 8.20 -1.51 17.83
C GLN A 76 9.08 -2.17 18.89
N GLY A 77 10.31 -2.58 18.55
CA GLY A 77 11.21 -3.18 19.52
C GLY A 77 12.30 -4.05 18.92
N HIS A 78 13.09 -4.66 19.80
CA HIS A 78 14.23 -5.51 19.44
C HIS A 78 13.76 -6.84 18.84
N TYR A 79 13.99 -7.01 17.54
CA TYR A 79 13.77 -8.29 16.88
C TYR A 79 14.92 -9.24 17.24
N CYS A 80 14.60 -10.35 17.88
CA CYS A 80 15.59 -11.34 18.34
C CYS A 80 16.26 -12.18 17.23
N GLY A 81 16.16 -11.76 15.97
CA GLY A 81 16.77 -12.42 14.82
C GLY A 81 16.08 -13.70 14.33
N THR A 82 15.11 -14.27 15.07
CA THR A 82 14.33 -15.43 14.59
C THR A 82 13.69 -15.13 13.24
N PHE A 83 14.02 -15.94 12.23
CA PHE A 83 13.60 -15.77 10.86
C PHE A 83 13.55 -17.12 10.13
N GLN A 84 12.45 -17.41 9.41
CA GLN A 84 12.34 -18.57 8.53
C GLN A 84 11.48 -18.25 7.31
N TRP A 85 11.98 -18.51 6.10
CA TRP A 85 11.18 -18.40 4.88
C TRP A 85 10.10 -19.49 4.84
N VAL A 86 8.87 -19.14 4.52
CA VAL A 86 7.75 -20.09 4.35
C VAL A 86 7.59 -20.48 2.90
N ASP A 87 7.63 -19.50 2.01
CA ASP A 87 7.52 -19.75 0.58
C ASP A 87 8.92 -19.90 -0.05
N PRO A 88 9.09 -20.68 -1.12
CA PRO A 88 10.31 -20.66 -1.90
C PRO A 88 10.52 -19.28 -2.57
N PRO A 89 11.74 -18.97 -3.06
CA PRO A 89 11.96 -17.76 -3.84
C PRO A 89 11.04 -17.75 -5.07
N MET A 90 10.38 -16.63 -5.34
CA MET A 90 9.58 -16.49 -6.55
C MET A 90 10.44 -16.48 -7.81
N CYS A 91 9.84 -16.82 -8.95
CA CYS A 91 10.50 -16.75 -10.24
C CYS A 91 10.87 -15.31 -10.61
N HIS A 92 11.89 -15.16 -11.47
CA HIS A 92 12.40 -13.86 -11.91
C HIS A 92 11.28 -12.96 -12.46
N ARG A 93 10.43 -13.52 -13.34
CA ARG A 93 9.34 -12.78 -13.96
C ARG A 93 8.35 -12.21 -12.94
N ALA A 94 7.99 -12.98 -11.92
CA ALA A 94 7.08 -12.51 -10.87
C ALA A 94 7.70 -11.37 -10.05
N LYS A 95 9.00 -11.45 -9.74
CA LYS A 95 9.72 -10.39 -9.03
C LYS A 95 9.72 -9.07 -9.80
N GLU A 96 9.98 -9.12 -11.10
CA GLU A 96 9.94 -7.95 -11.98
C GLU A 96 8.55 -7.33 -12.04
N VAL A 97 7.51 -8.15 -12.25
CA VAL A 97 6.13 -7.66 -12.35
C VAL A 97 5.68 -7.02 -11.04
N ILE A 98 5.88 -7.70 -9.91
CA ILE A 98 5.46 -7.17 -8.60
C ILE A 98 6.24 -5.91 -8.24
N SER A 99 7.55 -5.89 -8.49
CA SER A 99 8.37 -4.70 -8.22
C SER A 99 7.97 -3.52 -9.12
N GLY A 100 7.69 -3.78 -10.40
CA GLY A 100 7.19 -2.76 -11.33
C GLY A 100 5.85 -2.18 -10.89
N LEU A 101 4.94 -3.02 -10.39
CA LEU A 101 3.64 -2.60 -9.85
C LEU A 101 3.81 -1.73 -8.60
N LEU A 102 4.64 -2.14 -7.64
CA LEU A 102 4.90 -1.37 -6.42
C LEU A 102 5.52 0.00 -6.73
N ASN A 103 6.45 0.07 -7.70
CA ASN A 103 7.04 1.33 -8.15
C ASN A 103 6.00 2.25 -8.80
N ARG A 104 5.06 1.68 -9.57
CA ARG A 104 3.97 2.47 -10.15
C ARG A 104 3.02 2.99 -9.08
N LEU A 105 2.69 2.17 -8.09
CA LEU A 105 1.84 2.58 -6.96
C LEU A 105 2.49 3.71 -6.16
N SER A 106 3.77 3.59 -5.81
CA SER A 106 4.48 4.64 -5.07
C SER A 106 4.56 5.96 -5.84
N LEU A 107 4.75 5.90 -7.17
CA LEU A 107 4.71 7.07 -8.03
C LEU A 107 3.31 7.69 -8.08
N LEU A 108 2.26 6.88 -8.23
CA LEU A 108 0.88 7.36 -8.22
C LEU A 108 0.52 8.02 -6.89
N ASP A 109 0.95 7.44 -5.76
CA ASP A 109 0.74 8.01 -4.44
C ASP A 109 1.46 9.35 -4.27
N ALA A 110 2.69 9.48 -4.77
CA ALA A 110 3.42 10.73 -4.77
C ALA A 110 2.72 11.81 -5.62
N VAL A 111 2.22 11.45 -6.81
CA VAL A 111 1.47 12.35 -7.69
C VAL A 111 0.15 12.77 -7.02
N ASN A 112 -0.60 11.82 -6.45
CA ASN A 112 -1.85 12.08 -5.75
C ASN A 112 -1.65 13.01 -4.55
N LYS A 113 -0.58 12.78 -3.76
CA LYS A 113 -0.23 13.65 -2.63
C LYS A 113 0.02 15.09 -3.11
N ARG A 114 0.85 15.27 -4.13
CA ARG A 114 1.13 16.60 -4.72
C ARG A 114 -0.13 17.25 -5.30
N ALA A 115 -1.00 16.49 -5.95
CA ALA A 115 -2.26 17.01 -6.48
C ALA A 115 -3.19 17.50 -5.36
N LYS A 116 -3.31 16.73 -4.26
CA LYS A 116 -4.07 17.14 -3.07
C LYS A 116 -3.49 18.40 -2.42
N GLU A 117 -2.18 18.48 -2.26
CA GLU A 117 -1.49 19.67 -1.75
C GLU A 117 -1.77 20.90 -2.62
N ARG A 118 -1.68 20.77 -3.95
CA ARG A 118 -2.03 21.85 -4.89
C ARG A 118 -3.47 22.30 -4.72
N ILE A 119 -4.43 21.37 -4.70
CA ILE A 119 -5.84 21.71 -4.51
C ILE A 119 -6.04 22.47 -3.19
N LEU A 120 -5.48 21.99 -2.08
CA LEU A 120 -5.56 22.67 -0.79
C LEU A 120 -4.99 24.09 -0.85
N THR A 121 -3.84 24.28 -1.49
CA THR A 121 -3.23 25.61 -1.62
C THR A 121 -4.07 26.56 -2.48
N GLU A 122 -4.66 26.07 -3.58
CA GLU A 122 -5.52 26.89 -4.43
C GLU A 122 -6.84 27.23 -3.72
N GLN A 123 -7.44 26.28 -3.01
CA GLN A 123 -8.63 26.54 -2.20
C GLN A 123 -8.35 27.57 -1.10
N LEU A 124 -7.16 27.53 -0.48
CA LEU A 124 -6.75 28.53 0.51
C LEU A 124 -6.64 29.93 -0.12
N LYS A 125 -6.03 30.07 -1.30
CA LYS A 125 -5.94 31.36 -2.01
C LYS A 125 -7.31 31.90 -2.40
N VAL A 126 -8.20 31.04 -2.90
CA VAL A 126 -9.58 31.43 -3.24
C VAL A 126 -10.34 31.87 -1.98
N CYS A 127 -10.21 31.12 -0.88
CA CYS A 127 -10.80 31.48 0.41
C CYS A 127 -10.27 32.83 0.90
N HIS A 128 -8.94 33.01 0.91
CA HIS A 128 -8.29 34.26 1.30
C HIS A 128 -8.74 35.45 0.44
N SER A 129 -8.76 35.29 -0.89
CA SER A 129 -9.23 36.32 -1.83
C SER A 129 -10.68 36.74 -1.54
N LYS A 130 -11.58 35.78 -1.33
CA LYS A 130 -12.98 36.05 -0.97
C LYS A 130 -13.11 36.78 0.38
N ILE A 131 -12.36 36.36 1.39
CA ILE A 131 -12.34 37.01 2.71
C ILE A 131 -11.82 38.44 2.58
N CYS A 132 -10.70 38.67 1.90
CA CYS A 132 -10.17 40.02 1.66
C CYS A 132 -11.18 40.91 0.96
N LEU A 133 -11.83 40.42 -0.10
CA LEU A 133 -12.86 41.17 -0.82
C LEU A 133 -14.03 41.55 0.10
N PHE A 134 -14.52 40.61 0.90
CA PHE A 134 -15.60 40.88 1.86
C PHE A 134 -15.22 41.94 2.89
N VAL A 135 -14.01 41.86 3.47
CA VAL A 135 -13.50 42.84 4.44
C VAL A 135 -13.37 44.23 3.80
N LEU A 136 -12.77 44.34 2.61
CA LEU A 136 -12.63 45.61 1.91
C LEU A 136 -13.98 46.27 1.59
N LEU A 137 -14.94 45.48 1.11
CA LEU A 137 -16.30 45.97 0.86
C LEU A 137 -16.98 46.45 2.14
N SER A 138 -16.83 45.72 3.24
CA SER A 138 -17.41 46.11 4.53
C SER A 138 -16.85 47.46 5.01
N ILE A 139 -15.53 47.64 4.99
CA ILE A 139 -14.85 48.89 5.39
C ILE A 139 -15.36 50.05 4.51
N TRP A 140 -15.43 49.84 3.20
CA TRP A 140 -15.93 50.85 2.27
C TRP A 140 -17.38 51.26 2.55
N VAL A 141 -18.26 50.32 2.87
CA VAL A 141 -19.65 50.62 3.26
C VAL A 141 -19.70 51.40 4.57
N PHE A 142 -18.91 51.03 5.57
CA PHE A 142 -18.85 51.74 6.84
C PHE A 142 -18.34 53.18 6.67
N THR A 143 -17.27 53.39 5.90
CA THR A 143 -16.74 54.73 5.64
C THR A 143 -17.73 55.59 4.86
N LEU A 144 -18.42 55.01 3.87
CA LEU A 144 -19.49 55.69 3.14
C LEU A 144 -20.65 56.09 4.08
N ALA A 145 -21.09 55.19 4.97
CA ALA A 145 -22.17 55.46 5.90
C ALA A 145 -21.83 56.60 6.88
N ILE A 146 -20.60 56.62 7.40
CA ILE A 146 -20.09 57.71 8.25
C ILE A 146 -20.09 59.03 7.49
N ALA A 147 -19.60 59.04 6.25
CA ALA A 147 -19.55 60.24 5.41
C ALA A 147 -20.95 60.79 5.12
N VAL A 148 -21.92 59.93 4.76
CA VAL A 148 -23.32 60.33 4.53
C VAL A 148 -23.92 60.91 5.81
N LYS A 149 -23.73 60.24 6.95
CA LYS A 149 -24.23 60.75 8.24
C LYS A 149 -23.65 62.13 8.57
N ALA A 150 -22.35 62.32 8.35
CA ALA A 150 -21.69 63.61 8.58
C ALA A 150 -22.22 64.73 7.67
N MET A 151 -22.62 64.43 6.43
CA MET A 151 -23.23 65.40 5.52
C MET A 151 -24.67 65.76 5.92
N LEU A 152 -25.46 64.81 6.41
CA LEU A 152 -26.83 65.04 6.84
C LEU A 152 -26.93 65.80 8.17
N THR A 153 -25.88 65.78 8.98
CA THR A 153 -25.81 66.51 10.27
C THR A 153 -25.23 67.91 10.15
N ARG A 154 -24.84 68.35 8.95
CA ARG A 154 -24.39 69.73 8.66
C ARG A 154 -25.55 70.56 8.15
#